data_AF-S4PJB0-F1
#
_entry.id   AF-S4PJB0-F1
#
_cell.length_a   1.000
_cell.length_b   1.000
_cell.length_c   1.000
_cell.angle_alpha   90.00
_cell.angle_beta   90.00
_cell.angle_gamma   90.00
#
_symmetry.space_group_name_H-M   'P 1'
#
loop_
_entity.id
_entity.type
_entity.pdbx_description
1 polymer ?
#
loop_
_entity_poly.entity_id
_entity_poly.type
_entity_poly.pdbx_seq_one_letter_code
_entity_poly.pdbx_strand_id
1 'polypeptide(L)'
;MAAPDENLKEFFPKYNPPIRPHKHTCVGLGMEVMKCLKVLEKDFPGITKSMMLVSCDENIQDLVDYTTSCPGPQGFLIETEKDHVMVACHVRVDGRPGVFLSDLGYHISRVVTVMADRCYPHTGW
;
A
#
# COMPACT_ATOMS: atom_id res chain seq x y z
N MET A 1 -5.39 -10.29 33.51
CA MET A 1 -5.34 -8.99 32.81
C MET A 1 -3.90 -8.51 32.91
N ALA A 2 -3.27 -8.11 31.81
CA ALA A 2 -1.91 -7.56 31.86
C ALA A 2 -1.91 -6.30 32.74
N ALA A 3 -0.83 -6.06 33.49
CA ALA A 3 -0.68 -4.85 34.29
C ALA A 3 -0.78 -3.61 33.38
N PRO A 4 -1.41 -2.50 33.84
CA PRO A 4 -1.41 -1.26 33.09
C PRO A 4 0.03 -0.76 32.89
N ASP A 5 0.36 -0.34 31.67
CA ASP A 5 1.66 0.25 31.38
C ASP A 5 1.82 1.57 32.14
N GLU A 6 2.94 1.76 32.84
CA GLU A 6 3.14 2.93 33.71
C GLU A 6 3.43 4.22 32.92
N ASN A 7 3.95 4.09 31.70
CA ASN A 7 4.36 5.21 30.87
C ASN A 7 4.04 4.99 29.38
N LEU A 8 3.99 6.10 28.63
CA LEU A 8 3.64 6.08 27.20
C LEU A 8 4.61 5.25 26.35
N LYS A 9 5.89 5.20 26.74
CA LYS A 9 6.95 4.44 26.04
C LYS A 9 6.72 2.94 26.10
N GLU A 10 6.18 2.42 27.21
CA GLU A 10 5.86 1.00 27.38
C GLU A 10 4.55 0.62 26.69
N PHE A 11 3.59 1.53 26.68
CA PHE A 11 2.28 1.33 26.05
C PHE A 11 2.36 1.33 24.52
N PHE A 12 3.05 2.31 23.92
CA PHE A 12 3.06 2.53 22.48
C PHE A 12 3.43 1.29 21.64
N PRO A 13 4.51 0.53 21.93
CA PRO A 13 4.84 -0.67 21.16
C PRO A 13 3.88 -1.85 21.38
N LYS A 14 3.08 -1.85 22.45
CA LYS A 14 2.10 -2.91 22.75
C LYS A 14 0.71 -2.57 22.19
N TYR A 15 0.46 -1.29 21.90
CA TYR A 15 -0.83 -0.82 21.44
C TYR A 15 -1.08 -1.28 20.00
N ASN A 16 -2.06 -2.16 19.82
CA ASN A 16 -2.56 -2.51 18.50
C ASN A 16 -3.81 -1.65 18.19
N PRO A 17 -3.69 -0.62 17.35
CA PRO A 17 -4.82 0.25 17.04
C PRO A 17 -5.94 -0.55 16.36
N PRO A 18 -7.20 -0.47 16.86
CA PRO A 18 -8.30 -1.16 16.20
C PRO A 18 -8.56 -0.52 14.83
N ILE A 19 -8.51 -1.31 13.76
CA ILE A 19 -8.94 -0.87 12.42
C ILE A 19 -10.46 -0.66 12.50
N ARG A 20 -10.88 0.60 12.52
CA ARG A 20 -12.30 0.96 12.57
C ARG A 20 -12.82 1.19 11.16
N PRO A 21 -13.85 0.45 10.71
CA PRO A 21 -14.52 0.78 9.46
C PRO A 21 -15.09 2.20 9.53
N HIS A 22 -15.11 2.91 8.41
CA HIS A 22 -15.60 4.29 8.27
C HIS A 22 -14.76 5.39 8.97
N LYS A 23 -13.50 5.10 9.30
CA LYS A 23 -12.52 6.15 9.61
C LYS A 23 -11.68 6.43 8.37
N HIS A 24 -11.48 7.71 8.05
CA HIS A 24 -10.70 8.18 6.90
C HIS A 24 -9.19 8.04 7.13
N THR A 25 -8.72 6.89 7.62
CA THR A 25 -7.30 6.56 7.62
C THR A 25 -6.93 5.99 6.26
N CYS A 26 -5.66 6.12 5.85
CA CYS A 26 -5.14 5.53 4.61
C CYS A 26 -5.44 4.02 4.50
N VAL A 27 -5.23 3.29 5.60
CA VAL A 27 -5.56 1.85 5.70
C VAL A 27 -7.06 1.60 5.54
N GLY A 28 -7.90 2.33 6.26
CA GLY A 28 -9.36 2.15 6.21
C GLY A 28 -9.94 2.46 4.83
N LEU A 29 -9.45 3.53 4.20
CA LEU A 29 -9.87 3.92 2.86
C LEU A 29 -9.38 2.92 1.80
N GLY A 30 -8.16 2.41 1.92
CA GLY A 30 -7.63 1.34 1.07
C GLY A 30 -8.47 0.07 1.13
N MET A 31 -8.83 -0.37 2.33
CA MET A 31 -9.69 -1.54 2.52
C MET A 31 -11.10 -1.33 1.95
N GLU A 32 -11.69 -0.15 2.14
CA GLU A 32 -13.03 0.14 1.60
C GLU A 32 -13.01 0.20 0.07
N VAL A 33 -11.98 0.80 -0.54
CA VAL A 33 -11.85 0.80 -2.01
C VAL A 33 -11.69 -0.61 -2.56
N MET A 34 -10.84 -1.45 -1.96
CA MET A 34 -10.71 -2.86 -2.38
C MET A 34 -12.05 -3.61 -2.27
N LYS A 35 -12.82 -3.33 -1.22
CA LYS A 35 -14.17 -3.90 -1.04
C LYS A 35 -15.17 -3.39 -2.09
N CYS A 36 -15.14 -2.11 -2.43
CA CYS A 36 -15.97 -1.55 -3.50
C CYS A 36 -15.60 -2.14 -4.87
N LEU A 37 -14.31 -2.28 -5.18
CA LEU A 37 -13.83 -2.83 -6.44
C LEU A 37 -14.10 -4.33 -6.59
N LYS A 38 -14.34 -5.05 -5.49
CA LYS A 38 -14.70 -6.47 -5.52
C LYS A 38 -15.92 -6.79 -6.38
N VAL A 39 -16.83 -5.84 -6.58
CA VAL A 39 -18.00 -6.02 -7.46
C VAL A 39 -17.62 -6.26 -8.92
N LEU A 40 -16.43 -5.80 -9.32
CA LEU A 40 -15.87 -5.97 -10.66
C LEU A 40 -15.35 -7.38 -10.93
N GLU A 41 -15.30 -8.26 -9.93
CA GLU A 41 -14.84 -9.65 -10.10
C GLU A 41 -15.65 -10.41 -11.16
N LYS A 42 -16.92 -10.03 -11.38
CA LYS A 42 -17.76 -10.59 -12.43
C LYS A 42 -17.26 -10.25 -13.84
N ASP A 43 -16.82 -9.01 -14.04
CA ASP A 43 -16.40 -8.49 -15.34
C ASP A 43 -14.89 -8.73 -15.57
N PHE A 44 -14.12 -8.74 -14.49
CA PHE A 44 -12.67 -8.96 -14.48
C PHE A 44 -12.31 -10.05 -13.46
N PRO A 45 -12.47 -11.34 -13.83
CA PRO A 45 -12.13 -12.46 -12.95
C PRO A 45 -10.67 -12.41 -12.51
N GLY A 46 -10.42 -12.49 -11.20
CA GLY A 46 -9.10 -12.40 -10.60
C GLY A 46 -8.69 -11.00 -10.15
N ILE A 47 -9.52 -9.96 -10.32
CA ILE A 47 -9.20 -8.60 -9.85
C ILE A 47 -8.96 -8.57 -8.33
N THR A 48 -9.78 -9.28 -7.55
CA THR A 48 -9.62 -9.33 -6.09
C THR A 48 -8.28 -9.95 -5.67
N LYS A 49 -7.78 -10.94 -6.44
CA LYS A 49 -6.47 -11.57 -6.20
C LYS A 49 -5.31 -10.69 -6.66
N SER A 50 -5.59 -9.76 -7.56
CA SER A 50 -4.59 -8.86 -8.15
C SER A 50 -4.41 -7.58 -7.33
N MET A 51 -5.36 -7.27 -6.45
CA MET A 51 -5.31 -6.13 -5.54
C MET A 51 -4.61 -6.47 -4.22
N MET A 52 -3.78 -5.56 -3.73
CA MET A 52 -3.11 -5.66 -2.43
C MET A 52 -2.90 -4.28 -1.80
N LEU A 53 -2.84 -4.24 -0.48
CA LEU A 53 -2.31 -3.09 0.24
C LEU A 53 -0.78 -3.17 0.23
N VAL A 54 -0.14 -2.08 -0.18
CA VAL A 54 1.32 -1.93 -0.15
C VAL A 54 1.69 -0.79 0.78
N SER A 55 2.79 -0.94 1.50
CA SER A 55 3.37 0.14 2.29
C SER A 55 4.24 1.03 1.41
N CYS A 56 4.31 2.30 1.75
CA CYS A 56 5.12 3.30 1.06
C CYS A 56 5.67 4.31 2.06
N ASP A 57 6.59 5.13 1.57
CA ASP A 57 7.30 6.15 2.33
C ASP A 57 7.09 7.48 1.63
N GLU A 58 6.91 8.54 2.40
CA GLU A 58 6.58 9.86 1.90
C GLU A 58 7.81 10.65 1.48
N ASN A 59 8.96 10.34 2.08
CA ASN A 59 10.16 11.13 1.91
C ASN A 59 11.41 10.24 1.80
N ILE A 60 11.61 9.71 0.60
CA ILE A 60 12.78 8.91 0.27
C ILE A 60 14.01 9.82 0.16
N GLN A 61 14.91 9.75 1.14
CA GLN A 61 16.17 10.52 1.15
C GLN A 61 17.18 10.00 0.11
N ASP A 62 17.35 8.68 0.04
CA ASP A 62 18.24 8.01 -0.91
C ASP A 62 17.48 6.85 -1.58
N LEU A 63 17.30 6.95 -2.90
CA LEU A 63 16.56 5.98 -3.69
C LEU A 63 17.28 4.62 -3.77
N VAL A 64 18.61 4.64 -3.88
CA VAL A 64 19.39 3.40 -4.01
C VAL A 64 19.36 2.67 -2.69
N ASP A 65 19.59 3.37 -1.59
CA ASP A 65 19.48 2.79 -0.26
C ASP A 65 18.08 2.24 -0.03
N TYR A 66 17.02 3.01 -0.28
CA TYR A 66 15.63 2.58 -0.12
C TYR A 66 15.27 1.31 -0.91
N THR A 67 15.83 1.15 -2.11
CA THR A 67 15.52 0.01 -2.99
C THR A 67 16.44 -1.20 -2.78
N THR A 68 17.59 -1.04 -2.13
CA THR A 68 18.62 -2.10 -2.02
C THR A 68 18.92 -2.51 -0.57
N SER A 69 18.56 -1.69 0.42
CA SER A 69 18.84 -1.91 1.84
C SER A 69 18.21 -3.19 2.40
N CYS A 70 17.20 -3.77 1.73
CA CYS A 70 16.52 -4.98 2.21
C CYS A 70 16.38 -6.06 1.12
N PRO A 71 17.24 -7.08 1.09
CA PRO A 71 17.20 -8.14 0.08
C PRO A 71 16.10 -9.20 0.32
N GLY A 72 15.17 -8.98 1.26
CA GLY A 72 14.11 -9.95 1.54
C GLY A 72 12.95 -9.39 2.37
N PRO A 73 11.80 -10.09 2.40
CA PRO A 73 10.57 -9.64 3.05
C PRO A 73 10.72 -9.42 4.57
N GLN A 74 11.71 -10.04 5.22
CA GLN A 74 12.01 -9.81 6.64
C GLN A 74 12.87 -8.57 6.94
N GLY A 75 13.73 -8.12 6.01
CA GLY A 75 14.58 -6.94 6.26
C GLY A 75 13.76 -5.66 6.45
N PHE A 76 12.61 -5.61 5.78
CA PHE A 76 11.66 -4.49 5.79
C PHE A 76 11.01 -4.24 7.16
N LEU A 77 11.04 -5.20 8.08
CA LEU A 77 10.40 -5.11 9.39
C LEU A 77 11.31 -4.48 10.46
N ILE A 78 12.61 -4.32 10.20
CA ILE A 78 13.59 -3.99 11.23
C ILE A 78 14.06 -2.54 11.15
N GLU A 79 14.22 -1.97 9.95
CA GLU A 79 14.86 -0.64 9.80
C GLU A 79 14.07 0.39 8.99
N THR A 80 12.96 0.02 8.36
CA THR A 80 12.13 0.98 7.60
C THR A 80 10.80 1.21 8.29
N GLU A 81 10.66 2.35 8.98
CA GLU A 81 9.34 2.88 9.32
C GLU A 81 8.61 3.23 8.02
N LYS A 82 7.38 2.73 7.87
CA LYS A 82 6.50 3.07 6.75
C LYS A 82 5.28 3.76 7.31
N ASP A 83 5.13 5.01 6.97
CA ASP A 83 4.10 5.88 7.54
C ASP A 83 2.78 5.80 6.76
N HIS A 84 2.81 5.25 5.54
CA HIS A 84 1.67 5.30 4.63
C HIS A 84 1.42 4.01 3.85
N VAL A 85 0.17 3.85 3.38
CA VAL A 85 -0.25 2.70 2.56
C VAL A 85 -1.00 3.13 1.32
N MET A 86 -0.84 2.35 0.26
CA MET A 86 -1.51 2.52 -1.02
C MET A 86 -2.18 1.22 -1.45
N VAL A 87 -3.11 1.30 -2.40
CA VAL A 87 -3.66 0.13 -3.07
C VAL A 87 -2.89 -0.10 -4.37
N ALA A 88 -2.30 -1.28 -4.51
CA ALA A 88 -1.70 -1.75 -5.75
C ALA A 88 -2.64 -2.77 -6.41
N CYS A 89 -2.77 -2.70 -7.74
CA CYS A 89 -3.51 -3.68 -8.53
C CYS A 89 -2.65 -4.13 -9.72
N HIS A 90 -2.28 -5.41 -9.75
CA HIS A 90 -1.58 -5.98 -10.90
C HIS A 90 -2.52 -6.09 -12.09
N VAL A 91 -2.05 -5.63 -13.25
CA VAL A 91 -2.82 -5.62 -14.48
C VAL A 91 -2.01 -6.15 -15.65
N ARG A 92 -2.74 -6.55 -16.71
CA ARG A 92 -2.17 -6.80 -18.03
C ARG A 92 -2.93 -5.96 -19.04
N VAL A 93 -2.22 -5.05 -19.70
CA VAL A 93 -2.78 -4.21 -20.75
C VAL A 93 -2.21 -4.70 -22.07
N ASP A 94 -3.07 -5.26 -22.92
CA ASP A 94 -2.65 -5.86 -24.20
C ASP A 94 -1.53 -6.90 -24.03
N GLY A 95 -1.70 -7.80 -23.04
CA GLY A 95 -0.73 -8.83 -22.69
C GLY A 95 0.51 -8.33 -21.92
N ARG A 96 0.74 -7.02 -21.85
CA ARG A 96 1.91 -6.42 -21.20
C ARG A 96 1.66 -6.22 -19.70
N PRO A 97 2.60 -6.64 -18.82
CA PRO A 97 2.42 -6.52 -17.37
C PRO A 97 2.53 -5.07 -16.91
N GLY A 98 1.71 -4.71 -15.93
CA GLY A 98 1.78 -3.43 -15.24
C GLY A 98 1.15 -3.47 -13.86
N VAL A 99 1.23 -2.35 -13.16
CA VAL A 99 0.64 -2.14 -11.84
C VAL A 99 -0.06 -0.79 -11.80
N PHE A 100 -1.29 -0.77 -11.32
CA PHE A 100 -1.98 0.46 -10.93
C PHE A 100 -1.72 0.72 -9.46
N LEU A 101 -1.29 1.94 -9.13
CA LEU A 101 -1.02 2.41 -7.78
C LEU A 101 -1.99 3.54 -7.46
N SER A 102 -2.79 3.37 -6.41
CA SER A 102 -3.75 4.36 -5.96
C SER A 102 -3.40 4.83 -4.55
N ASP A 103 -3.06 6.11 -4.46
CA ASP A 103 -2.83 6.81 -3.20
C ASP A 103 -4.14 7.39 -2.67
N LEU A 104 -4.82 6.64 -1.81
CA LEU A 104 -6.16 6.99 -1.39
C LEU A 104 -6.12 7.98 -0.21
N GLY A 105 -6.58 9.20 -0.48
CA GLY A 105 -6.76 10.23 0.55
C GLY A 105 -5.47 10.98 0.91
N TYR A 106 -4.48 10.99 0.01
CA TYR A 106 -3.17 11.60 0.28
C TYR A 106 -2.58 12.38 -0.92
N HIS A 107 -1.24 12.40 -1.09
CA HIS A 107 -0.50 13.27 -2.01
C HIS A 107 -0.88 13.13 -3.49
N ILE A 108 -1.25 11.93 -3.96
CA ILE A 108 -1.50 11.68 -5.38
C ILE A 108 -3.00 11.49 -5.67
N SER A 109 -3.63 12.51 -6.26
CA SER A 109 -5.07 12.54 -6.56
C SER A 109 -5.51 11.65 -7.75
N ARG A 110 -4.62 10.81 -8.29
CA ARG A 110 -4.86 10.01 -9.50
C ARG A 110 -4.23 8.63 -9.36
N VAL A 111 -4.76 7.67 -10.10
CA VAL A 111 -4.12 6.36 -10.25
C VAL A 111 -2.85 6.51 -11.09
N VAL A 112 -1.73 6.04 -10.55
CA VAL A 112 -0.45 5.94 -11.26
C VAL A 112 -0.37 4.57 -11.92
N THR A 113 -0.11 4.54 -13.22
CA THR A 113 0.06 3.33 -14.01
C THR A 113 1.54 3.10 -14.29
N VAL A 114 2.07 2.00 -13.77
CA VAL A 114 3.45 1.57 -14.02
C VAL A 114 3.42 0.37 -14.97
N MET A 115 3.62 0.61 -16.25
CA MET A 115 3.84 -0.45 -17.25
C MET A 115 5.30 -0.91 -17.23
N ALA A 116 5.54 -2.22 -17.34
CA ALA A 116 6.90 -2.78 -17.31
C ALA A 116 7.77 -2.31 -18.49
N ASP A 117 7.15 -2.05 -19.65
CA ASP A 117 7.82 -1.57 -20.86
C ASP A 117 7.90 -0.03 -20.93
N ARG A 118 7.33 0.68 -19.95
CA ARG A 118 7.23 2.15 -19.89
C ARG A 118 6.49 2.79 -21.07
N CYS A 119 5.79 2.01 -21.88
CA CYS A 119 4.97 2.54 -22.97
C CYS A 119 3.57 2.91 -22.44
N TYR A 120 2.84 3.73 -23.19
CA TYR A 120 1.42 4.00 -22.92
C TYR A 120 0.65 2.70 -22.59
N PRO A 121 -0.18 2.66 -21.52
CA PRO A 121 -0.68 3.77 -20.70
C PRO A 121 0.16 4.08 -19.44
N HIS A 122 1.48 3.88 -19.46
CA HIS A 122 2.38 4.30 -18.39
C HIS A 122 2.18 5.78 -18.05
N THR A 123 2.15 6.10 -16.75
CA THR A 123 2.09 7.48 -16.24
C THR A 123 3.37 7.82 -15.51
N GLY A 124 3.94 8.98 -15.82
CA GLY A 124 5.29 9.33 -15.38
C GLY A 124 6.19 9.53 -16.60
N TRP A 125 7.43 9.94 -16.34
CA TRP A 125 8.47 10.16 -17.35
C TRP A 125 9.55 9.09 -17.20
#